data_AF-A0A8T5SXY0-F1
#
_entry.id   AF-A0A8T5SXY0-F1
#
_cell.length_a   1.000
_cell.length_b   1.000
_cell.length_c   1.000
_cell.angle_alpha   90.00
_cell.angle_beta   90.00
_cell.angle_gamma   90.00
#
_symmetry.space_group_name_H-M   'P 1'
#
loop_
_entity.id
_entity.type
_entity.pdbx_description
1 polymer ?
#
loop_
_entity_poly.entity_id
_entity_poly.type
_entity_poly.pdbx_seq_one_letter_code
_entity_poly.pdbx_strand_id
1 'polypeptide(L)'
;MNFVSILTIFNSFAGIVVLSQMEHYMCDECKSRIVKENGLYVCQKCGLVHEAVLEASSFQLGSVSKSNQHKSQQYTAINNRLAVVSSLGSSIGSVEEYMFRDANGSLLDQGTQSKFRKFKNFYHIPGAIKGKETDYRTIKIMNEVFARLQVPEKIRNRSLFLYHKYKEEHKGKITNHVLLSALSLLLSVREFKHNCPLTLKEIVGTYRELGHRVLGKNLLSLMQDLNIKSPSSNIRRSEEYVFRICSLICQHSAIKERIEKKYSIDVYVYEKMLQLLCLRILERVSYVERGGRRPYPFSAASAYVADKLLSKKLNSSSALTQKFVAQSTNVAEFTIRDHAEFMFSYDYDDIITEISRRLSSSFE
;
A
#
# COMPACT_ATOMS: atom_id res chain seq x y z
N MET A 1 35.60 -2.91 17.26
CA MET A 1 36.20 -3.35 15.98
C MET A 1 35.25 -4.34 15.31
N ASN A 2 34.77 -3.93 14.14
CA ASN A 2 34.24 -4.71 13.02
C ASN A 2 33.00 -5.60 13.22
N PHE A 3 31.87 -4.91 13.16
CA PHE A 3 30.61 -5.34 12.55
C PHE A 3 30.81 -5.63 11.04
N VAL A 4 31.29 -6.82 10.66
CA VAL A 4 31.31 -7.25 9.25
C VAL A 4 31.07 -8.76 9.15
N SER A 5 29.86 -9.26 9.44
CA SER A 5 29.55 -10.68 9.19
C SER A 5 28.08 -11.02 8.91
N ILE A 6 27.18 -10.04 8.70
CA ILE A 6 25.74 -10.32 8.46
C ILE A 6 25.29 -9.88 7.05
N LEU A 7 26.15 -9.25 6.25
CA LEU A 7 25.81 -8.85 4.88
C LEU A 7 25.98 -9.95 3.81
N THR A 8 26.48 -11.14 4.17
CA THR A 8 26.98 -12.09 3.17
C THR A 8 25.97 -13.13 2.67
N ILE A 9 24.69 -13.07 3.07
CA ILE A 9 23.68 -14.08 2.65
C ILE A 9 22.56 -13.49 1.78
N PHE A 10 22.46 -12.16 1.66
CA PHE A 10 21.39 -11.52 0.87
C PHE A 10 21.77 -11.11 -0.56
N ASN A 11 23.03 -11.33 -0.98
CA ASN A 11 23.50 -10.99 -2.34
C ASN A 11 23.54 -12.16 -3.34
N SER A 12 23.19 -13.39 -2.93
CA SER A 12 23.40 -14.59 -3.77
C SER A 12 22.28 -14.94 -4.75
N PHE A 13 21.20 -14.15 -4.84
CA PHE A 13 20.12 -14.41 -5.83
C PHE A 13 19.76 -13.24 -6.76
N ALA A 14 20.27 -12.04 -6.50
CA ALA A 14 20.14 -10.89 -7.41
C ALA A 14 21.44 -10.56 -8.18
N GLY A 15 22.57 -11.16 -7.79
CA GLY A 15 23.88 -10.95 -8.44
C GLY A 15 24.22 -11.93 -9.58
N ILE A 16 23.49 -13.04 -9.73
CA ILE A 16 23.86 -14.09 -10.72
C ILE A 16 23.41 -13.75 -12.14
N VAL A 17 22.42 -12.86 -12.33
CA VAL A 17 21.90 -12.53 -13.68
C VAL A 17 22.55 -11.27 -14.28
N VAL A 18 23.18 -10.40 -13.48
CA VAL A 18 23.76 -9.14 -13.99
C VAL A 18 25.28 -9.23 -14.18
N LEU A 19 25.96 -10.18 -13.54
CA LEU A 19 27.42 -10.35 -13.69
C LEU A 19 27.84 -11.23 -14.88
N SER A 20 26.92 -11.93 -15.56
CA SER A 20 27.27 -12.78 -16.72
C SER A 20 27.30 -12.05 -18.07
N GLN A 21 27.01 -10.74 -18.12
CA GLN A 21 26.93 -10.00 -19.40
C GLN A 21 28.19 -9.20 -19.77
N MET A 22 29.22 -9.17 -18.92
CA MET A 22 30.44 -8.39 -19.20
C MET A 22 31.65 -9.21 -19.71
N GLU A 23 31.61 -10.55 -19.64
CA GLU A 23 32.73 -11.39 -20.09
C GLU A 23 32.72 -11.71 -21.60
N HIS A 24 31.66 -11.36 -22.35
CA HIS A 24 31.45 -11.80 -23.74
C HIS A 24 31.71 -10.75 -24.84
N TYR A 25 32.64 -9.80 -24.67
CA TYR A 25 32.97 -8.81 -25.72
C TYR A 25 34.32 -9.03 -26.41
N MET A 26 34.98 -10.15 -26.15
CA MET A 26 36.27 -10.50 -26.75
C MET A 26 36.16 -11.86 -27.41
N CYS A 27 36.66 -11.97 -28.63
CA CYS A 27 36.60 -13.22 -29.39
C CYS A 27 37.69 -14.19 -28.95
N ASP A 28 37.34 -15.47 -28.81
CA ASP A 28 38.19 -16.54 -28.29
C ASP A 28 39.45 -16.77 -29.14
N GLU A 29 39.35 -16.57 -30.45
CA GLU A 29 40.44 -16.77 -31.41
C GLU A 29 41.34 -15.54 -31.54
N CYS A 30 40.74 -14.39 -31.81
CA CYS A 30 41.45 -13.17 -32.21
C CYS A 30 41.77 -12.26 -31.00
N LYS A 31 41.17 -12.53 -29.83
CA LYS A 31 41.10 -11.65 -28.64
C LYS A 31 40.75 -10.20 -29.00
N SER A 32 40.01 -10.01 -30.08
CA SER A 32 39.59 -8.70 -30.55
C SER A 32 38.12 -8.47 -30.25
N ARG A 33 37.69 -7.21 -30.33
CA ARG A 33 36.37 -6.78 -29.92
C ARG A 33 35.29 -7.38 -30.81
N ILE A 34 34.26 -7.93 -30.18
CA ILE A 34 33.04 -8.39 -30.85
C ILE A 34 32.11 -7.19 -31.04
N VAL A 35 31.63 -7.00 -32.27
CA VAL A 35 30.71 -5.91 -32.64
C VAL A 35 29.43 -6.48 -33.20
N LYS A 36 28.33 -5.75 -32.98
CA LYS A 36 27.02 -6.08 -33.51
C LYS A 36 26.92 -5.64 -34.97
N GLU A 37 26.83 -6.58 -35.89
CA GLU A 37 26.56 -6.34 -37.31
C GLU A 37 25.43 -7.25 -37.80
N ASN A 38 24.43 -6.67 -38.48
CA ASN A 38 23.32 -7.41 -39.10
C ASN A 38 22.58 -8.41 -38.19
N GLY A 39 22.42 -8.08 -36.91
CA GLY A 39 21.74 -8.95 -35.95
C GLY A 39 22.60 -10.13 -35.47
N LEU A 40 23.91 -10.09 -35.70
CA LEU A 40 24.88 -11.06 -35.22
C LEU A 40 26.00 -10.36 -34.43
N TYR A 41 26.62 -11.07 -33.51
CA TYR A 41 27.83 -10.67 -32.81
C TYR A 41 29.05 -11.24 -33.53
N VAL A 42 29.89 -10.38 -34.12
CA VAL A 42 31.00 -10.76 -35.01
C VAL A 42 32.33 -10.17 -34.52
N CYS A 43 33.44 -10.95 -34.52
CA CYS A 43 34.79 -10.42 -34.28
C CYS A 43 35.20 -9.50 -35.45
N GLN A 44 35.55 -8.24 -35.16
CA GLN A 44 35.98 -7.28 -36.20
C GLN A 44 37.23 -7.72 -36.97
N LYS A 45 38.11 -8.51 -36.35
CA LYS A 45 39.42 -8.88 -36.91
C LYS A 45 39.42 -10.20 -37.68
N CYS A 46 38.77 -11.25 -37.16
CA CYS A 46 38.75 -12.57 -37.80
C CYS A 46 37.40 -12.93 -38.44
N GLY A 47 36.36 -12.11 -38.27
CA GLY A 47 35.03 -12.36 -38.84
C GLY A 47 34.26 -13.52 -38.17
N LEU A 48 34.76 -14.06 -37.06
CA LEU A 48 34.09 -15.15 -36.34
C LEU A 48 32.75 -14.66 -35.78
N VAL A 49 31.67 -15.37 -36.13
CA VAL A 49 30.32 -15.13 -35.63
C VAL A 49 30.13 -15.92 -34.35
N HIS A 50 29.87 -15.23 -33.24
CA HIS A 50 29.66 -15.87 -31.94
C HIS A 50 28.20 -16.24 -31.71
N GLU A 51 27.31 -15.26 -31.73
CA GLU A 51 25.90 -15.45 -31.39
C GLU A 51 24.99 -14.55 -32.22
N ALA A 52 23.73 -14.98 -32.38
CA ALA A 52 22.68 -14.12 -32.89
C ALA A 52 22.24 -13.13 -31.81
N VAL A 53 21.99 -11.88 -32.20
CA VAL A 53 21.45 -10.87 -31.31
C VAL A 53 20.00 -11.23 -31.02
N LEU A 54 19.72 -11.61 -29.78
CA LEU A 54 18.36 -11.75 -29.29
C LEU A 54 17.73 -10.35 -29.20
N GLU A 55 16.86 -10.03 -30.17
CA GLU A 55 16.05 -8.83 -30.09
C GLU A 55 14.96 -8.98 -29.02
N ALA A 56 14.62 -7.86 -28.38
CA ALA A 56 13.46 -7.83 -27.51
C ALA A 56 12.21 -8.18 -28.32
N SER A 57 11.32 -8.99 -27.74
CA SER A 57 10.07 -9.41 -28.36
C SER A 57 9.32 -8.22 -28.96
N SER A 58 8.74 -8.40 -30.15
CA SER A 58 7.92 -7.38 -30.83
C SER A 58 6.60 -7.06 -30.13
N PHE A 59 6.28 -7.80 -29.06
CA PHE A 59 5.09 -7.60 -28.24
C PHE A 59 5.45 -6.97 -26.88
N GLN A 60 4.59 -6.07 -26.41
CA GLN A 60 4.73 -5.45 -25.11
C GLN A 60 3.96 -6.26 -24.05
N LEU A 61 4.67 -6.71 -23.02
CA LEU A 61 4.08 -7.34 -21.84
C LEU A 61 3.77 -6.29 -20.76
N GLY A 62 2.50 -6.21 -20.33
CA GLY A 62 2.11 -5.41 -19.15
C GLY A 62 1.63 -3.99 -19.47
N SER A 63 1.81 -3.06 -18.52
CA SER A 63 1.30 -1.69 -18.62
C SER A 63 2.19 -0.80 -19.47
N VAL A 64 1.55 -0.04 -20.36
CA VAL A 64 2.17 0.92 -21.29
C VAL A 64 3.19 1.79 -20.56
N SER A 65 4.47 1.58 -20.85
CA SER A 65 5.49 2.60 -20.60
C SER A 65 5.09 3.83 -21.40
N LYS A 66 4.80 4.95 -20.72
CA LYS A 66 4.45 6.23 -21.34
C LYS A 66 5.64 6.78 -22.13
N SER A 67 5.87 6.27 -23.32
CA SER A 67 6.64 6.94 -24.38
C SER A 67 6.54 6.12 -25.66
N ASN A 68 5.99 6.76 -26.69
CA ASN A 68 5.93 6.34 -28.09
C ASN A 68 4.87 5.28 -28.46
N GLN A 69 3.76 5.83 -28.96
CA GLN A 69 2.72 5.18 -29.75
C GLN A 69 3.31 4.52 -31.01
N HIS A 70 3.82 3.29 -30.89
CA HIS A 70 3.87 2.41 -32.05
C HIS A 70 2.53 1.70 -32.16
N LYS A 71 1.67 2.18 -33.07
CA LYS A 71 0.35 1.61 -33.41
C LYS A 71 0.40 0.14 -33.89
N SER A 72 1.60 -0.43 -34.06
CA SER A 72 1.86 -1.77 -34.59
C SER A 72 2.39 -2.78 -33.56
N GLN A 73 2.57 -2.41 -32.29
CA GLN A 73 3.00 -3.38 -31.28
C GLN A 73 1.83 -4.25 -30.82
N GLN A 74 2.02 -5.57 -30.86
CA GLN A 74 1.06 -6.52 -30.32
C GLN A 74 1.10 -6.46 -28.79
N TYR A 75 -0.04 -6.19 -28.17
CA TYR A 75 -0.14 -6.19 -26.71
C TYR A 75 -0.56 -7.58 -26.23
N THR A 76 0.29 -8.21 -25.44
CA THR A 76 -0.03 -9.48 -24.81
C THR A 76 -0.25 -9.25 -23.32
N ALA A 77 -1.44 -9.59 -22.85
CA ALA A 77 -1.74 -9.55 -21.42
C ALA A 77 -1.11 -10.78 -20.76
N ILE A 78 -0.28 -10.57 -19.74
CA ILE A 78 0.16 -11.67 -18.88
C ILE A 78 -1.08 -12.24 -18.19
N ASN A 79 -1.31 -13.52 -18.40
CA ASN A 79 -2.46 -14.25 -17.89
C ASN A 79 -2.31 -14.54 -16.38
N ASN A 80 -2.40 -13.51 -15.53
CA ASN A 80 -2.62 -13.66 -14.08
C ASN A 80 -2.95 -12.32 -13.39
N ARG A 81 -4.03 -11.64 -13.78
CA ARG A 81 -4.48 -10.44 -13.04
C ARG A 81 -5.16 -10.88 -11.75
N LEU A 82 -4.44 -10.86 -10.63
CA LEU A 82 -4.99 -11.20 -9.31
C LEU A 82 -6.26 -10.40 -8.93
N ALA A 83 -6.43 -9.21 -9.51
CA ALA A 83 -7.57 -8.33 -9.25
C ALA A 83 -8.84 -8.67 -10.07
N VAL A 84 -8.77 -9.60 -11.03
CA VAL A 84 -9.87 -9.93 -11.93
C VAL A 84 -9.95 -11.44 -12.13
N VAL A 85 -11.13 -12.01 -11.90
CA VAL A 85 -11.41 -13.38 -12.34
C VAL A 85 -11.70 -13.35 -13.84
N SER A 86 -10.74 -13.83 -14.64
CA SER A 86 -10.90 -14.01 -16.08
C SER A 86 -10.80 -15.49 -16.44
N SER A 87 -11.58 -15.93 -17.44
CA SER A 87 -11.29 -17.14 -18.18
C SER A 87 -10.20 -16.87 -19.23
N LEU A 88 -9.62 -17.95 -19.75
CA LEU A 88 -8.88 -17.90 -21.00
C LEU A 88 -9.85 -17.49 -22.13
N GLY A 89 -9.48 -16.50 -22.93
CA GLY A 89 -10.28 -16.01 -24.05
C GLY A 89 -10.33 -14.49 -24.12
N SER A 90 -10.98 -13.98 -25.17
CA SER A 90 -11.24 -12.55 -25.34
C SER A 90 -12.58 -12.17 -24.72
N SER A 91 -12.63 -11.01 -24.09
CA SER A 91 -13.82 -10.44 -23.49
C SER A 91 -14.49 -9.41 -24.41
N ILE A 92 -15.82 -9.44 -24.49
CA ILE A 92 -16.58 -8.38 -25.19
C ILE A 92 -16.78 -7.23 -24.21
N GLY A 93 -15.89 -6.23 -24.33
CA GLY A 93 -15.82 -5.10 -23.41
C GLY A 93 -15.46 -5.51 -21.99
N SER A 94 -15.64 -4.58 -21.05
CA SER A 94 -15.50 -4.89 -19.61
C SER A 94 -16.72 -5.69 -19.10
N VAL A 95 -16.60 -6.43 -18.00
CA VAL A 95 -17.73 -7.22 -17.44
C VAL A 95 -18.95 -6.36 -17.09
N GLU A 96 -18.73 -5.10 -16.71
CA GLU A 96 -19.79 -4.18 -16.25
C GLU A 96 -20.40 -3.31 -17.37
N GLU A 97 -19.79 -3.28 -18.55
CA GLU A 97 -20.21 -2.40 -19.65
C GLU A 97 -21.31 -3.02 -20.52
N TYR A 98 -22.51 -2.42 -20.52
CA TYR A 98 -23.66 -2.88 -21.31
C TYR A 98 -24.00 -1.95 -22.49
N MET A 99 -23.13 -0.97 -22.76
CA MET A 99 -23.26 -0.02 -23.86
C MET A 99 -22.04 -0.18 -24.76
N PHE A 100 -22.22 -0.83 -25.90
CA PHE A 100 -21.13 -1.13 -26.81
C PHE A 100 -20.93 0.02 -27.82
N ARG A 101 -19.68 0.26 -28.20
CA ARG A 101 -19.29 1.30 -29.16
C ARG A 101 -18.61 0.67 -30.38
N ASP A 102 -18.70 1.35 -31.52
CA ASP A 102 -17.96 0.99 -32.71
C ASP A 102 -16.47 1.39 -32.61
N ALA A 103 -15.69 1.09 -33.65
CA ALA A 103 -14.27 1.45 -33.72
C ALA A 103 -14.01 2.97 -33.66
N ASN A 104 -15.01 3.77 -34.00
CA ASN A 104 -14.97 5.24 -33.99
C ASN A 104 -15.46 5.84 -32.65
N GLY A 105 -15.87 5.00 -31.68
CA GLY A 105 -16.37 5.41 -30.37
C GLY A 105 -17.86 5.78 -30.32
N SER A 106 -18.58 5.64 -31.43
CA SER A 106 -20.02 5.90 -31.53
C SER A 106 -20.82 4.74 -30.95
N LEU A 107 -21.98 5.02 -30.34
CA LEU A 107 -22.85 3.98 -29.79
C LEU A 107 -23.43 3.12 -30.92
N LEU A 108 -23.43 1.80 -30.72
CA LEU A 108 -24.10 0.89 -31.66
C LEU A 108 -25.62 1.10 -31.66
N ASP A 109 -26.25 0.82 -32.80
CA ASP A 109 -27.71 0.81 -32.95
C ASP A 109 -28.40 -0.13 -31.93
N GLN A 110 -29.65 0.19 -31.56
CA GLN A 110 -30.41 -0.51 -30.52
C GLN A 110 -30.59 -2.01 -30.81
N GLY A 111 -30.79 -2.39 -32.07
CA GLY A 111 -30.89 -3.80 -32.47
C GLY A 111 -29.58 -4.54 -32.23
N THR A 112 -28.47 -3.92 -32.59
CA THR A 112 -27.12 -4.46 -32.44
C THR A 112 -26.69 -4.50 -30.98
N GLN A 113 -26.96 -3.44 -30.20
CA GLN A 113 -26.77 -3.42 -28.74
C GLN A 113 -27.46 -4.60 -28.08
N SER A 114 -28.72 -4.86 -28.43
CA SER A 114 -29.50 -5.95 -27.86
C SER A 114 -28.88 -7.32 -28.17
N LYS A 115 -28.35 -7.51 -29.38
CA LYS A 115 -27.61 -8.73 -29.76
C LYS A 115 -26.34 -8.91 -28.93
N PHE A 116 -25.51 -7.86 -28.80
CA PHE A 116 -24.29 -7.93 -27.98
C PHE A 116 -24.58 -8.13 -26.50
N ARG A 117 -25.64 -7.51 -25.95
CA ARG A 117 -26.08 -7.74 -24.57
C ARG A 117 -26.49 -9.19 -24.34
N LYS A 118 -27.30 -9.76 -25.26
CA LYS A 118 -27.66 -11.18 -25.22
C LYS A 118 -26.40 -12.04 -25.25
N PHE A 119 -25.52 -11.81 -26.22
CA PHE A 119 -24.30 -12.59 -26.36
C PHE A 119 -23.39 -12.50 -25.12
N LYS A 120 -23.24 -11.31 -24.55
CA LYS A 120 -22.48 -11.10 -23.32
C LYS A 120 -23.07 -11.85 -22.13
N ASN A 121 -24.39 -11.81 -21.98
CA ASN A 121 -25.09 -12.49 -20.88
C ASN A 121 -25.09 -14.02 -21.02
N PHE A 122 -25.14 -14.56 -22.24
CA PHE A 122 -25.17 -16.00 -22.47
C PHE A 122 -23.79 -16.65 -22.52
N TYR A 123 -22.81 -16.00 -23.14
CA TYR A 123 -21.51 -16.61 -23.42
C TYR A 123 -20.38 -16.03 -22.58
N HIS A 124 -20.27 -14.70 -22.54
CA HIS A 124 -19.11 -14.05 -21.93
C HIS A 124 -19.12 -14.14 -20.41
N ILE A 125 -20.19 -13.67 -19.76
CA ILE A 125 -20.27 -13.63 -18.29
C ILE A 125 -20.29 -15.04 -17.69
N PRO A 126 -21.14 -15.98 -18.17
CA PRO A 126 -21.13 -17.33 -17.63
C PRO A 126 -19.83 -18.06 -17.94
N GLY A 127 -19.28 -17.94 -19.16
CA GLY A 127 -18.02 -18.59 -19.53
C GLY A 127 -16.82 -18.10 -18.70
N ALA A 128 -16.78 -16.81 -18.38
CA ALA A 128 -15.72 -16.22 -17.57
C ALA A 128 -15.79 -16.62 -16.09
N ILE A 129 -17.00 -16.81 -15.56
CA ILE A 129 -17.25 -16.94 -14.13
C ILE A 129 -17.53 -18.41 -13.72
N LYS A 130 -17.93 -19.29 -14.65
CA LYS A 130 -18.34 -20.67 -14.35
C LYS A 130 -17.26 -21.42 -13.57
N GLY A 131 -17.62 -21.92 -12.39
CA GLY A 131 -16.71 -22.63 -11.48
C GLY A 131 -15.79 -21.72 -10.65
N LYS A 132 -15.87 -20.40 -10.83
CA LYS A 132 -15.15 -19.36 -10.07
C LYS A 132 -16.09 -18.26 -9.55
N GLU A 133 -17.38 -18.56 -9.40
CA GLU A 133 -18.42 -17.59 -8.99
C GLU A 133 -18.09 -16.95 -7.64
N THR A 134 -17.65 -17.77 -6.69
CA THR A 134 -17.30 -17.33 -5.33
C THR A 134 -16.09 -16.39 -5.34
N ASP A 135 -15.09 -16.66 -6.18
CA ASP A 135 -13.92 -15.79 -6.32
C ASP A 135 -14.29 -14.47 -6.96
N TYR A 136 -15.10 -14.51 -8.02
CA TYR A 136 -15.57 -13.31 -8.69
C TYR A 136 -16.31 -12.39 -7.72
N ARG A 137 -17.26 -12.95 -6.95
CA ARG A 137 -17.99 -12.21 -5.91
C ARG A 137 -17.06 -11.65 -4.85
N THR A 138 -16.12 -12.45 -4.34
CA THR A 138 -15.21 -12.05 -3.28
C THR A 138 -14.26 -10.95 -3.75
N ILE A 139 -13.67 -11.09 -4.93
CA ILE A 139 -12.75 -10.09 -5.51
C ILE A 139 -13.49 -8.80 -5.83
N LYS A 140 -14.74 -8.88 -6.31
CA LYS A 140 -15.58 -7.68 -6.49
C LYS A 140 -15.79 -6.94 -5.17
N ILE A 141 -16.17 -7.65 -4.11
CA ILE A 141 -16.31 -7.09 -2.76
C ILE A 141 -14.98 -6.48 -2.28
N MET A 142 -13.85 -7.17 -2.48
CA MET A 142 -12.53 -6.63 -2.13
C MET A 142 -12.22 -5.33 -2.87
N ASN A 143 -12.49 -5.25 -4.17
CA ASN A 143 -12.26 -4.05 -4.95
C ASN A 143 -13.13 -2.87 -4.48
N GLU A 144 -14.40 -3.13 -4.12
CA GLU A 144 -15.28 -2.12 -3.51
C GLU A 144 -14.76 -1.65 -2.15
N VAL A 145 -14.30 -2.57 -1.30
CA VAL A 145 -13.66 -2.24 -0.01
C VAL A 145 -12.40 -1.41 -0.22
N PHE A 146 -11.55 -1.77 -1.18
CA PHE A 146 -10.32 -1.05 -1.49
C PHE A 146 -10.61 0.37 -1.98
N ALA A 147 -11.66 0.56 -2.78
CA ALA A 147 -12.08 1.86 -3.26
C ALA A 147 -12.58 2.75 -2.10
N ARG A 148 -13.41 2.21 -1.20
CA ARG A 148 -13.92 2.95 -0.03
C ARG A 148 -12.83 3.33 0.96
N LEU A 149 -11.89 2.43 1.23
CA LEU A 149 -10.77 2.65 2.14
C LEU A 149 -9.59 3.38 1.48
N GLN A 150 -9.66 3.66 0.18
CA GLN A 150 -8.60 4.29 -0.62
C GLN A 150 -7.23 3.60 -0.44
N VAL A 151 -7.22 2.27 -0.50
CA VAL A 151 -6.02 1.46 -0.22
C VAL A 151 -5.00 1.58 -1.36
N PRO A 152 -3.70 1.83 -1.08
CA PRO A 152 -2.65 1.87 -2.09
C PRO A 152 -2.54 0.59 -2.92
N GLU A 153 -2.20 0.69 -4.21
CA GLU A 153 -2.11 -0.45 -5.14
C GLU A 153 -1.21 -1.59 -4.65
N LYS A 154 -0.05 -1.26 -4.06
CA LYS A 154 0.86 -2.27 -3.50
C LYS A 154 0.17 -3.17 -2.46
N ILE A 155 -0.69 -2.59 -1.64
CA ILE A 155 -1.42 -3.28 -0.57
C ILE A 155 -2.63 -4.03 -1.12
N ARG A 156 -3.30 -3.47 -2.13
CA ARG A 156 -4.37 -4.16 -2.89
C ARG A 156 -3.83 -5.46 -3.50
N ASN A 157 -2.73 -5.37 -4.24
CA ASN A 157 -2.09 -6.51 -4.89
C ASN A 157 -1.61 -7.54 -3.85
N ARG A 158 -1.03 -7.09 -2.73
CA ARG A 158 -0.63 -7.98 -1.64
C ARG A 158 -1.83 -8.68 -0.98
N SER A 159 -2.92 -7.96 -0.74
CA SER A 159 -4.15 -8.52 -0.17
C SER A 159 -4.72 -9.62 -1.07
N LEU A 160 -4.78 -9.38 -2.37
CA LEU A 160 -5.26 -10.35 -3.36
C LEU A 160 -4.35 -11.57 -3.43
N PHE A 161 -3.03 -11.36 -3.43
CA PHE A 161 -2.06 -12.45 -3.36
C PHE A 161 -2.28 -13.33 -2.11
N LEU A 162 -2.42 -12.73 -0.93
CA LEU A 162 -2.65 -13.46 0.32
C LEU A 162 -3.99 -14.22 0.30
N TYR A 163 -5.04 -13.61 -0.28
CA TYR A 163 -6.33 -14.29 -0.46
C TYR A 163 -6.19 -15.56 -1.30
N HIS A 164 -5.57 -15.48 -2.48
CA HIS A 164 -5.37 -16.65 -3.35
C HIS A 164 -4.48 -17.70 -2.69
N LYS A 165 -3.37 -17.27 -2.06
CA LYS A 165 -2.46 -18.15 -1.32
C LYS A 165 -3.19 -18.95 -0.24
N TYR A 166 -3.90 -18.28 0.67
CA TYR A 166 -4.57 -18.98 1.77
C TYR A 166 -5.76 -19.81 1.32
N LYS A 167 -6.46 -19.37 0.27
CA LYS A 167 -7.50 -20.17 -0.37
C LYS A 167 -6.93 -21.49 -0.88
N GLU A 168 -5.75 -21.48 -1.49
CA GLU A 168 -5.11 -22.67 -2.04
C GLU A 168 -4.52 -23.59 -0.96
N GLU A 169 -3.86 -23.02 0.05
CA GLU A 169 -3.26 -23.77 1.16
C GLU A 169 -4.30 -24.45 2.05
N HIS A 170 -5.48 -23.82 2.24
CA HIS A 170 -6.50 -24.28 3.18
C HIS A 170 -7.80 -24.72 2.50
N LYS A 171 -7.70 -25.29 1.30
CA LYS A 171 -8.84 -25.85 0.56
C LYS A 171 -9.64 -26.80 1.48
N GLY A 172 -10.95 -26.59 1.55
CA GLY A 172 -11.88 -27.40 2.35
C GLY A 172 -12.14 -26.93 3.78
N LYS A 173 -11.25 -26.12 4.38
CA LYS A 173 -11.49 -25.52 5.73
C LYS A 173 -12.19 -24.17 5.66
N ILE A 174 -12.07 -23.48 4.53
CA ILE A 174 -12.63 -22.15 4.34
C ILE A 174 -14.09 -22.28 3.91
N THR A 175 -15.00 -21.88 4.80
CA THR A 175 -16.44 -21.78 4.50
C THR A 175 -16.83 -20.38 4.03
N ASN A 176 -16.17 -19.34 4.56
CA ASN A 176 -16.51 -17.95 4.30
C ASN A 176 -15.36 -17.20 3.61
N HIS A 177 -15.48 -17.06 2.29
CA HIS A 177 -14.48 -16.37 1.45
C HIS A 177 -14.41 -14.86 1.70
N VAL A 178 -15.52 -14.23 2.12
CA VAL A 178 -15.57 -12.79 2.46
C VAL A 178 -14.83 -12.53 3.78
N LEU A 179 -14.92 -13.47 4.73
CA LEU A 179 -14.14 -13.39 5.96
C LEU A 179 -12.65 -13.56 5.68
N LEU A 180 -12.28 -14.49 4.78
CA LEU A 180 -10.91 -14.67 4.34
C LEU A 180 -10.36 -13.42 3.64
N SER A 181 -11.15 -12.75 2.78
CA SER A 181 -10.71 -11.54 2.12
C SER A 181 -10.44 -10.39 3.11
N ALA A 182 -11.29 -10.25 4.12
CA ALA A 182 -11.07 -9.29 5.21
C ALA A 182 -9.82 -9.62 6.03
N LEU A 183 -9.54 -10.91 6.27
CA LEU A 183 -8.32 -11.36 6.95
C LEU A 183 -7.07 -11.08 6.11
N SER A 184 -7.10 -11.35 4.80
CA SER A 184 -5.99 -11.07 3.89
C SER A 184 -5.69 -9.57 3.80
N LEU A 185 -6.72 -8.72 3.79
CA LEU A 185 -6.54 -7.28 3.88
C LEU A 185 -5.88 -6.88 5.20
N LEU A 186 -6.37 -7.40 6.34
CA LEU A 186 -5.78 -7.12 7.65
C LEU A 186 -4.29 -7.49 7.73
N LEU A 187 -3.92 -8.66 7.19
CA LEU A 187 -2.54 -9.14 7.17
C LEU A 187 -1.65 -8.28 6.28
N SER A 188 -2.10 -7.94 5.06
CA SER A 188 -1.34 -7.05 4.18
C SER A 188 -1.13 -5.68 4.83
N VAL A 189 -2.16 -5.12 5.46
CA VAL A 189 -2.06 -3.83 6.12
C VAL A 189 -1.02 -3.88 7.25
N ARG A 190 -0.98 -4.98 8.02
CA ARG A 190 0.02 -5.20 9.08
C ARG A 190 1.45 -5.31 8.54
N GLU A 191 1.65 -5.95 7.39
CA GLU A 191 2.96 -6.01 6.74
C GLU A 191 3.51 -4.62 6.38
N PHE A 192 2.66 -3.71 5.93
CA PHE A 192 3.07 -2.39 5.41
C PHE A 192 3.18 -1.28 6.48
N LYS A 193 2.92 -1.57 7.76
CA LYS A 193 3.12 -0.67 8.91
C LYS A 193 2.56 0.75 8.70
N HIS A 194 3.42 1.77 8.63
CA HIS A 194 3.08 3.19 8.51
C HIS A 194 2.55 3.59 7.12
N ASN A 195 2.78 2.79 6.08
CA ASN A 195 2.32 3.09 4.72
C ASN A 195 0.79 2.96 4.59
N CYS A 196 0.15 2.24 5.52
CA CYS A 196 -1.30 2.12 5.57
C CYS A 196 -1.74 1.79 7.00
N PRO A 197 -1.89 2.80 7.86
CA PRO A 197 -2.27 2.58 9.25
C PRO A 197 -3.80 2.48 9.36
N LEU A 198 -4.39 1.46 8.74
CA LEU A 198 -5.82 1.14 8.92
C LEU A 198 -6.02 0.30 10.18
N THR A 199 -7.06 0.65 10.93
CA THR A 199 -7.47 -0.07 12.13
C THR A 199 -8.37 -1.24 11.79
N LEU A 200 -8.40 -2.25 12.68
CA LEU A 200 -9.34 -3.37 12.55
C LEU A 200 -10.80 -2.89 12.51
N LYS A 201 -11.12 -1.83 13.28
CA LYS A 201 -12.48 -1.27 13.34
C LYS A 201 -12.92 -0.72 11.99
N GLU A 202 -12.04 -0.05 11.27
CA GLU A 202 -12.34 0.52 9.95
C GLU A 202 -12.57 -0.57 8.93
N ILE A 203 -11.67 -1.56 8.86
CA ILE A 203 -11.82 -2.70 7.95
C ILE A 203 -13.16 -3.40 8.20
N VAL A 204 -13.43 -3.77 9.45
CA VAL A 204 -14.69 -4.44 9.83
C VAL A 204 -15.90 -3.54 9.56
N GLY A 205 -15.77 -2.23 9.81
CA GLY A 205 -16.80 -1.22 9.53
C GLY A 205 -17.18 -1.17 8.05
N THR A 206 -16.20 -1.08 7.16
CA THR A 206 -16.43 -1.03 5.71
C THR A 206 -17.10 -2.29 5.18
N TYR A 207 -16.70 -3.48 5.65
CA TYR A 207 -17.40 -4.72 5.28
C TYR A 207 -18.85 -4.73 5.77
N ARG A 208 -19.12 -4.19 6.95
CA ARG A 208 -20.48 -4.10 7.49
C ARG A 208 -21.35 -3.11 6.73
N GLU A 209 -20.79 -1.97 6.33
CA GLU A 209 -21.46 -0.97 5.48
C GLU A 209 -21.79 -1.51 4.08
N LEU A 210 -21.05 -2.51 3.60
CA LEU A 210 -21.37 -3.26 2.37
C LEU A 210 -22.43 -4.36 2.59
N GLY A 211 -22.94 -4.52 3.81
CA GLY A 211 -23.94 -5.53 4.15
C GLY A 211 -23.36 -6.90 4.54
N HIS A 212 -22.05 -7.02 4.70
CA HIS A 212 -21.41 -8.28 5.08
C HIS A 212 -21.27 -8.44 6.60
N ARG A 213 -21.56 -9.63 7.11
CA ARG A 213 -21.50 -9.98 8.55
C ARG A 213 -20.09 -10.31 9.01
N VAL A 214 -19.15 -9.38 8.81
CA VAL A 214 -17.78 -9.52 9.30
C VAL A 214 -17.69 -8.95 10.72
N LEU A 215 -17.11 -9.73 11.64
CA LEU A 215 -16.84 -9.34 13.03
C LEU A 215 -15.37 -9.54 13.34
N GLY A 216 -14.80 -8.68 14.18
CA GLY A 216 -13.40 -8.80 14.61
C GLY A 216 -13.10 -10.15 15.29
N LYS A 217 -14.04 -10.67 16.10
CA LYS A 217 -13.94 -11.99 16.72
C LYS A 217 -13.79 -13.11 15.68
N ASN A 218 -14.61 -13.06 14.62
CA ASN A 218 -14.60 -14.08 13.57
C ASN A 218 -13.29 -14.07 12.79
N LEU A 219 -12.72 -12.88 12.54
CA LEU A 219 -11.40 -12.75 11.89
C LEU A 219 -10.29 -13.37 12.72
N LEU A 220 -10.29 -13.11 14.03
CA LEU A 220 -9.29 -13.66 14.94
C LEU A 220 -9.42 -15.18 15.10
N SER A 221 -10.67 -15.69 15.18
CA SER A 221 -10.95 -17.13 15.17
C SER A 221 -10.42 -17.77 13.90
N LEU A 222 -10.77 -17.21 12.73
CA LEU A 222 -10.32 -17.75 11.44
C LEU A 222 -8.78 -17.75 11.34
N MET A 223 -8.11 -16.71 11.84
CA MET A 223 -6.66 -16.64 11.87
C MET A 223 -6.04 -17.75 12.73
N GLN A 224 -6.67 -18.10 13.86
CA GLN A 224 -6.26 -19.20 14.74
C GLN A 224 -6.56 -20.57 14.11
N ASP A 225 -7.76 -20.75 13.54
CA ASP A 225 -8.21 -21.99 12.91
C ASP A 225 -7.33 -22.38 11.71
N LEU A 226 -6.88 -21.38 10.95
CA LEU A 226 -5.95 -21.55 9.83
C LEU A 226 -4.47 -21.55 10.26
N ASN A 227 -4.18 -21.38 11.56
CA ASN A 227 -2.82 -21.29 12.11
C ASN A 227 -1.92 -20.29 11.34
N ILE A 228 -2.50 -19.17 10.90
CA ILE A 228 -1.77 -18.17 10.11
C ILE A 228 -0.93 -17.32 11.05
N LYS A 229 0.39 -17.48 10.96
CA LYS A 229 1.33 -16.60 11.64
C LYS A 229 1.40 -15.26 10.91
N SER A 230 1.01 -14.19 11.60
CA SER A 230 1.22 -12.82 11.10
C SER A 230 2.72 -12.57 10.95
N PRO A 231 3.22 -12.22 9.75
CA PRO A 231 4.66 -11.99 9.51
C PRO A 231 5.22 -10.86 10.37
N SER A 232 4.37 -9.90 10.75
CA SER A 232 4.59 -9.03 11.89
C SER A 232 3.79 -9.58 13.08
N SER A 233 4.39 -10.45 13.89
CA SER A 233 3.81 -10.91 15.16
C SER A 233 3.68 -9.78 16.19
N ASN A 234 4.30 -8.64 15.92
CA ASN A 234 4.27 -7.49 16.80
C ASN A 234 2.91 -6.81 16.78
N ILE A 235 2.37 -6.60 17.97
CA ILE A 235 1.27 -5.67 18.23
C ILE A 235 1.63 -4.33 17.58
N ARG A 236 0.67 -3.70 16.90
CA ARG A 236 0.84 -2.40 16.23
C ARG A 236 1.40 -1.39 17.23
N ARG A 237 2.46 -0.69 16.82
CA ARG A 237 3.06 0.36 17.64
C ARG A 237 2.31 1.68 17.49
N SER A 238 2.35 2.54 18.50
CA SER A 238 1.67 3.85 18.50
C SER A 238 2.24 4.79 17.43
N GLU A 239 3.53 4.64 17.17
CA GLU A 239 4.34 5.37 16.19
C GLU A 239 3.81 5.21 14.77
N GLU A 240 3.24 4.04 14.46
CA GLU A 240 2.72 3.73 13.12
C GLU A 240 1.49 4.58 12.75
N TYR A 241 0.78 5.13 13.74
CA TYR A 241 -0.41 5.95 13.54
C TYR A 241 -0.13 7.45 13.50
N VAL A 242 1.08 7.89 13.87
CA VAL A 242 1.41 9.32 14.04
C VAL A 242 1.15 10.11 12.76
N PHE A 243 1.67 9.64 11.62
CA PHE A 243 1.53 10.33 10.34
C PHE A 243 0.06 10.54 9.95
N ARG A 244 -0.75 9.49 10.10
CA ARG A 244 -2.19 9.55 9.79
C ARG A 244 -2.93 10.49 10.73
N ILE A 245 -2.66 10.41 12.03
CA ILE A 245 -3.31 11.25 13.04
C ILE A 245 -2.99 12.72 12.81
N CYS A 246 -1.71 13.05 12.58
CA CYS A 246 -1.30 14.42 12.28
C CYS A 246 -1.98 14.93 11.00
N SER A 247 -2.07 14.10 9.96
CA SER A 247 -2.76 14.47 8.72
C SER A 247 -4.25 14.70 8.95
N LEU A 248 -4.95 13.83 9.70
CA LEU A 248 -6.37 14.01 10.03
C LEU A 248 -6.62 15.30 10.82
N ILE A 249 -5.75 15.62 11.77
CA ILE A 249 -5.81 16.86 12.54
C ILE A 249 -5.61 18.07 11.62
N CYS A 250 -4.58 18.05 10.77
CA CYS A 250 -4.26 19.19 9.91
C CYS A 250 -5.25 19.38 8.75
N GLN A 251 -6.04 18.36 8.40
CA GLN A 251 -7.12 18.48 7.42
C GLN A 251 -8.34 19.24 7.95
N HIS A 252 -8.53 19.30 9.27
CA HIS A 252 -9.69 19.96 9.87
C HIS A 252 -9.62 21.49 9.71
N SER A 253 -10.61 22.10 9.04
CA SER A 253 -10.61 23.54 8.68
C SER A 253 -10.41 24.48 9.88
N ALA A 254 -11.14 24.24 10.97
CA ALA A 254 -11.02 25.06 12.19
C ALA A 254 -9.63 25.02 12.84
N ILE A 255 -8.84 23.97 12.58
CA ILE A 255 -7.48 23.83 13.10
C ILE A 255 -6.50 24.62 12.23
N LYS A 256 -6.67 24.60 10.90
CA LYS A 256 -5.87 25.41 9.96
C LYS A 256 -5.89 26.90 10.32
N GLU A 257 -7.08 27.46 10.49
CA GLU A 257 -7.23 28.87 10.88
C GLU A 257 -6.55 29.19 12.22
N ARG A 258 -6.57 28.26 13.17
CA ARG A 258 -5.93 28.45 14.48
C ARG A 258 -4.42 28.38 14.40
N ILE A 259 -3.87 27.49 13.58
CA ILE A 259 -2.43 27.39 13.36
C ILE A 259 -1.90 28.70 12.76
N GLU A 260 -2.58 29.20 11.73
CA GLU A 260 -2.22 30.47 11.08
C GLU A 260 -2.33 31.65 12.06
N LYS A 261 -3.45 31.78 12.79
CA LYS A 261 -3.66 32.89 13.73
C LYS A 261 -2.73 32.86 14.94
N LYS A 262 -2.37 31.68 15.45
CA LYS A 262 -1.62 31.56 16.72
C LYS A 262 -0.12 31.41 16.51
N TYR A 263 0.30 30.70 15.47
CA TYR A 263 1.71 30.42 15.24
C TYR A 263 2.27 31.19 14.05
N SER A 264 1.43 31.68 13.12
CA SER A 264 1.89 32.26 11.86
C SER A 264 2.80 31.31 11.06
N ILE A 265 2.56 30.00 11.18
CA ILE A 265 3.31 28.94 10.50
C ILE A 265 2.39 28.30 9.45
N ASP A 266 2.98 27.93 8.31
CA ASP A 266 2.28 27.15 7.30
C ASP A 266 1.82 25.77 7.83
N VAL A 267 0.64 25.33 7.40
CA VAL A 267 0.00 24.09 7.89
C VAL A 267 0.87 22.87 7.59
N TYR A 268 1.56 22.83 6.45
CA TYR A 268 2.43 21.71 6.10
C TYR A 268 3.66 21.64 7.01
N VAL A 269 4.28 22.79 7.31
CA VAL A 269 5.41 22.87 8.25
C VAL A 269 4.97 22.44 9.65
N TYR A 270 3.81 22.94 10.11
CA TYR A 270 3.23 22.53 11.38
C TYR A 270 2.98 21.01 11.45
N GLU A 271 2.43 20.41 10.39
CA GLU A 271 2.20 18.96 10.33
C GLU A 271 3.50 18.17 10.51
N LYS A 272 4.59 18.59 9.84
CA LYS A 272 5.89 17.93 9.95
C LYS A 272 6.51 18.09 11.34
N MET A 273 6.42 19.28 11.92
CA MET A 273 6.88 19.52 13.29
C MET A 273 6.10 18.67 14.30
N LEU A 274 4.78 18.59 14.15
CA LEU A 274 3.91 17.79 14.99
C LEU A 274 4.25 16.29 14.88
N GLN A 275 4.45 15.78 13.66
CA GLN A 275 4.86 14.39 13.42
C GLN A 275 6.17 14.06 14.12
N LEU A 276 7.17 14.93 14.02
CA LEU A 276 8.50 14.72 14.60
C LEU A 276 8.42 14.74 16.14
N LEU A 277 7.72 15.72 16.72
CA LEU A 277 7.49 15.80 18.16
C LEU A 277 6.76 14.59 18.70
N CYS A 278 5.71 14.12 18.02
CA CYS A 278 4.97 12.91 18.41
C CYS A 278 5.89 11.69 18.46
N LEU A 279 6.73 11.50 17.45
CA LEU A 279 7.67 10.37 17.41
C LEU A 279 8.66 10.44 18.57
N ARG A 280 9.20 11.63 18.87
CA ARG A 280 10.11 11.83 20.01
C ARG A 280 9.46 11.58 21.37
N ILE A 281 8.24 12.07 21.56
CA ILE A 281 7.47 11.81 22.79
C ILE A 281 7.24 10.31 22.96
N LEU A 282 6.84 9.63 21.88
CA LEU A 282 6.63 8.18 21.92
C LEU A 282 7.96 7.46 22.19
N GLU A 283 9.06 7.82 21.54
CA GLU A 283 10.38 7.23 21.80
C GLU A 283 10.80 7.34 23.28
N ARG A 284 10.43 8.45 23.94
CA ARG A 284 10.74 8.69 25.36
C ARG A 284 9.97 7.76 26.30
N VAL A 285 8.70 7.47 25.98
CA VAL A 285 7.87 6.57 26.78
C VAL A 285 8.11 5.14 26.31
N SER A 286 8.83 4.35 27.11
CA SER A 286 9.20 2.98 26.74
C SER A 286 7.97 2.10 26.56
N TYR A 287 8.08 1.07 25.72
CA TYR A 287 6.96 0.16 25.45
C TYR A 287 6.41 -0.51 26.73
N VAL A 288 7.26 -0.76 27.72
CA VAL A 288 6.88 -1.36 29.01
C VAL A 288 5.99 -0.40 29.81
N GLU A 289 6.35 0.88 29.88
CA GLU A 289 5.61 1.90 30.62
C GLU A 289 4.26 2.24 29.97
N ARG A 290 4.17 2.13 28.64
CA ARG A 290 2.89 2.27 27.92
C ARG A 290 1.86 1.24 28.38
N GLY A 291 2.30 0.05 28.79
CA GLY A 291 1.45 -1.00 29.35
C GLY A 291 0.36 -1.47 28.37
N GLY A 292 -0.81 -1.84 28.91
CA GLY A 292 -1.96 -2.32 28.12
C GLY A 292 -2.76 -1.25 27.36
N ARG A 293 -2.22 -0.03 27.20
CA ARG A 293 -2.91 1.09 26.53
C ARG A 293 -3.05 0.83 25.04
N ARG A 294 -4.16 1.27 24.45
CA ARG A 294 -4.42 1.06 23.02
C ARG A 294 -3.52 1.98 22.18
N PRO A 295 -2.77 1.46 21.20
CA PRO A 295 -1.78 2.25 20.43
C PRO A 295 -2.36 3.46 19.69
N TYR A 296 -3.56 3.33 19.12
CA TYR A 296 -4.18 4.40 18.33
C TYR A 296 -4.61 5.61 19.19
N PRO A 297 -5.42 5.45 20.27
CA PRO A 297 -5.69 6.56 21.19
C PRO A 297 -4.44 7.15 21.84
N PHE A 298 -3.43 6.31 22.13
CA PHE A 298 -2.17 6.78 22.70
C PHE A 298 -1.43 7.71 21.72
N SER A 299 -1.39 7.35 20.43
CA SER A 299 -0.82 8.21 19.37
C SER A 299 -1.60 9.51 19.18
N ALA A 300 -2.93 9.48 19.35
CA ALA A 300 -3.76 10.69 19.32
C ALA A 300 -3.44 11.63 20.50
N ALA A 301 -3.25 11.07 21.69
CA ALA A 301 -2.83 11.83 22.86
C ALA A 301 -1.43 12.44 22.70
N SER A 302 -0.48 11.73 22.06
CA SER A 302 0.85 12.33 21.79
C SER A 302 0.79 13.55 20.88
N ALA A 303 -0.17 13.63 19.96
CA ALA A 303 -0.37 14.82 19.13
C ALA A 303 -0.86 16.02 19.96
N TYR A 304 -1.76 15.79 20.93
CA TYR A 304 -2.18 16.84 21.85
C TYR A 304 -1.02 17.32 22.73
N VAL A 305 -0.22 16.41 23.28
CA VAL A 305 0.95 16.74 24.10
C VAL A 305 2.00 17.48 23.27
N ALA A 306 2.28 17.03 22.05
CA ALA A 306 3.22 17.68 21.14
C ALA A 306 2.85 19.15 20.87
N ASP A 307 1.57 19.44 20.58
CA ASP A 307 1.12 20.82 20.37
C ASP A 307 1.24 21.67 21.64
N LYS A 308 0.98 21.09 22.82
CA LYS A 308 1.17 21.80 24.10
C LYS A 308 2.62 22.16 24.34
N LEU A 309 3.56 21.24 24.09
CA LEU A 309 4.99 21.52 24.19
C LEU A 309 5.44 22.57 23.16
N LEU A 310 4.94 22.47 21.93
CA LEU A 310 5.21 23.45 20.88
C LEU A 310 4.69 24.85 21.27
N SER A 311 3.49 24.93 21.83
CA SER A 311 2.88 26.18 22.26
C SER A 311 3.67 26.89 23.35
N LYS A 312 4.19 26.13 24.32
CA LYS A 312 5.09 26.64 25.37
C LYS A 312 6.35 27.24 24.75
N LYS A 313 6.92 26.60 23.73
CA LYS A 313 8.13 27.08 23.08
C LYS A 313 7.91 28.37 22.29
N LEU A 314 6.79 28.47 21.59
CA LEU A 314 6.42 29.64 20.79
C LEU A 314 5.80 30.77 21.64
N ASN A 315 5.81 30.67 22.97
CA ASN A 315 5.17 31.60 23.91
C ASN A 315 3.72 31.94 23.50
N SER A 316 3.03 30.97 22.93
CA SER A 316 1.72 31.15 22.29
C SER A 316 0.72 30.18 22.90
N SER A 317 -0.56 30.50 22.80
CA SER A 317 -1.60 29.57 23.24
C SER A 317 -1.66 28.34 22.31
N SER A 318 -1.92 27.16 22.85
CA SER A 318 -1.97 25.92 22.06
C SER A 318 -3.10 25.92 21.02
N ALA A 319 -2.81 25.46 19.81
CA ALA A 319 -3.79 25.39 18.72
C ALA A 319 -4.79 24.25 18.91
N LEU A 320 -4.30 23.10 19.41
CA LEU A 320 -5.09 21.89 19.63
C LEU A 320 -5.73 21.87 21.01
N THR A 321 -7.04 21.63 21.04
CA THR A 321 -7.75 21.26 22.27
C THR A 321 -8.03 19.75 22.26
N GLN A 322 -8.27 19.16 23.44
CA GLN A 322 -8.67 17.75 23.54
C GLN A 322 -9.90 17.46 22.67
N LYS A 323 -10.87 18.39 22.65
CA LYS A 323 -12.07 18.32 21.80
C LYS A 323 -11.74 18.25 20.31
N PHE A 324 -10.82 19.08 19.81
CA PHE A 324 -10.45 19.08 18.39
C PHE A 324 -9.72 17.79 17.99
N VAL A 325 -8.84 17.28 18.85
CA VAL A 325 -8.17 16.00 18.62
C VAL A 325 -9.18 14.85 18.64
N ALA A 326 -10.12 14.86 19.59
CA ALA A 326 -11.20 13.88 19.67
C ALA A 326 -12.06 13.85 18.40
N GLN A 327 -12.50 15.02 17.93
CA GLN A 327 -13.29 15.17 16.72
C GLN A 327 -12.54 14.71 15.47
N SER A 328 -11.26 15.08 15.35
CA SER A 328 -10.46 14.76 14.16
C SER A 328 -10.06 13.29 14.08
N THR A 329 -9.86 12.62 15.23
CA THR A 329 -9.37 11.24 15.30
C THR A 329 -10.43 10.19 15.62
N ASN A 330 -11.66 10.64 15.93
CA ASN A 330 -12.77 9.81 16.42
C ASN A 330 -12.39 8.99 17.67
N VAL A 331 -11.64 9.61 18.58
CA VAL A 331 -11.29 9.07 19.89
C VAL A 331 -12.06 9.85 20.95
N ALA A 332 -12.51 9.18 22.02
CA ALA A 332 -13.20 9.86 23.11
C ALA A 332 -12.27 10.86 23.80
N GLU A 333 -12.79 12.07 24.08
CA GLU A 333 -12.02 13.16 24.71
C GLU A 333 -11.40 12.75 26.05
N PHE A 334 -12.19 12.05 26.88
CA PHE A 334 -11.72 11.47 28.15
C PHE A 334 -10.50 10.56 27.97
N THR A 335 -10.48 9.72 26.93
CA THR A 335 -9.34 8.82 26.66
C THR A 335 -8.08 9.60 26.28
N ILE A 336 -8.23 10.69 25.53
CA ILE A 336 -7.11 11.57 25.19
C ILE A 336 -6.57 12.23 26.45
N ARG A 337 -7.45 12.68 27.36
CA ARG A 337 -7.07 13.30 28.63
C ARG A 337 -6.25 12.36 29.52
N ASP A 338 -6.74 11.15 29.77
CA ASP A 338 -6.05 10.16 30.61
C ASP A 338 -4.67 9.80 30.06
N HIS A 339 -4.56 9.62 28.74
CA HIS A 339 -3.29 9.33 28.10
C HIS A 339 -2.34 10.53 28.11
N ALA A 340 -2.87 11.75 27.94
CA ALA A 340 -2.06 12.96 27.99
C ALA A 340 -1.52 13.23 29.39
N GLU A 341 -2.33 13.02 30.44
CA GLU A 341 -1.90 13.15 31.84
C GLU A 341 -0.73 12.21 32.15
N PHE A 342 -0.84 10.95 31.73
CA PHE A 342 0.26 10.00 31.82
C PHE A 342 1.50 10.44 31.03
N MET A 343 1.33 11.02 29.83
CA MET A 343 2.48 11.51 29.07
C MET A 343 3.14 12.73 29.71
N PHE A 344 2.38 13.61 30.36
CA PHE A 344 2.93 14.80 31.03
C PHE A 344 3.76 14.48 32.28
N SER A 345 3.72 13.25 32.81
CA SER A 345 4.58 12.86 33.93
C SER A 345 6.06 12.73 33.56
N TYR A 346 6.39 12.81 32.26
CA TYR A 346 7.76 12.75 31.75
C TYR A 346 8.30 14.16 31.49
N ASP A 347 9.60 14.32 31.67
CA ASP A 347 10.32 15.53 31.29
C ASP A 347 10.72 15.49 29.80
N TYR A 348 10.43 16.59 29.11
CA TYR A 348 10.64 16.78 27.67
C TYR A 348 11.48 18.02 27.35
N ASP A 349 12.05 18.71 28.35
CA ASP A 349 12.80 19.95 28.14
C ASP A 349 14.01 19.75 27.21
N ASP A 350 14.67 18.59 27.30
CA ASP A 350 15.76 18.19 26.39
C ASP A 350 15.30 18.07 24.93
N ILE A 351 14.12 17.48 24.71
CA ILE A 351 13.55 17.25 23.37
C ILE A 351 13.18 18.59 22.73
N ILE A 352 12.59 19.49 23.52
CA ILE A 352 12.23 20.84 23.08
C ILE A 352 13.49 21.60 22.67
N THR A 353 14.56 21.48 23.46
CA THR A 353 15.84 22.16 23.20
C THR A 353 16.53 21.62 21.94
N GLU A 354 16.53 20.30 21.75
CA GLU A 354 17.10 19.66 20.54
C GLU A 354 16.36 20.11 19.27
N ILE A 355 15.03 20.11 19.29
CA ILE A 355 14.21 20.49 18.14
C ILE A 355 14.36 21.99 17.85
N SER A 356 14.45 22.83 18.88
CA SER A 356 14.71 24.26 18.73
C SER A 356 16.01 24.51 17.98
N ARG A 357 17.08 23.81 18.34
CA ARG A 357 18.37 23.92 17.66
C ARG A 357 18.28 23.54 16.18
N ARG A 358 17.53 22.48 15.86
CA ARG A 358 17.36 22.01 14.47
C ARG A 358 16.47 22.95 13.63
N LEU A 359 15.45 23.55 14.24
CA LEU A 359 14.60 24.53 13.56
C LEU A 359 15.41 25.80 13.27
N SER A 360 16.14 26.33 14.24
CA SER A 360 16.99 27.50 14.03
C SER A 360 18.05 27.27 12.94
N SER A 361 18.61 26.06 12.83
CA SER A 361 19.61 25.73 11.80
C SER A 361 19.03 25.39 10.41
N SER A 362 17.70 25.32 10.24
CA SER A 362 17.06 25.01 8.95
C SER A 362 16.30 26.20 8.35
N PHE A 363 16.22 27.31 9.09
CA PHE A 363 15.68 28.59 8.62
C PHE A 363 16.78 29.64 8.31
N GLU A 364 18.06 29.30 8.55
CA GLU A 364 19.25 29.96 7.96
C GLU A 364 19.69 29.15 6.74
#